data_AF-A0A6D0FYM3-F1
#
_entry.id   AF-A0A6D0FYM3-F1
#
_cell.length_a   1.000
_cell.length_b   1.000
_cell.length_c   1.000
_cell.angle_alpha   90.00
_cell.angle_beta   90.00
_cell.angle_gamma   90.00
#
_symmetry.space_group_name_H-M   'P 1'
#
loop_
_entity.id
_entity.type
_entity.pdbx_description
1 polymer ?
#
loop_
_entity_poly.entity_id
_entity_poly.type
_entity_poly.pdbx_seq_one_letter_code
_entity_poly.pdbx_strand_id
1 'polypeptide(L)'
;MVVLDSSGIDGPFIDLDRTFHELSTSNIDNERMVDDYYPVGDSRNWGSLLNEKRLLILSEAGSGKTTEIYNAALRLNKENKPAFFLRLEHISSDLEVAFEVGSYDTFLIWIASDEEGWLFLDSVDESRLRGARDFERAIRKLSHHIAQALGRAHIVITSRQSAWRGKEDLDLVQKAFPSGGRQHTARNDGEQTSPVLSSSPVQVLLNDSANKENTFNIVALDDLSSAQASRFIKAKGIANAQAFLDDIERANAWTFTTRPQDLDELAVFWSERGEIGSRIELVRNSIDRRLTERDQERDFHHPLSPDKARRGVRLLAAATTLMRIHTIKMPDCLPGIQGIDAAQILPEWTAQERFILLSRPIFDEAIYGQVRFHHREVREFLAAEWLSELLEQRGSRRAVEGIIFRQIYGQEITTPVLRPILPWLCLLDNRICERVAREEPSIFFEGGDPGQLPLSIRHIILREMCEKMADNSTGRNMCDRSMVQRFAKPDLRDQISALIHKYKGDDELTAFLVRMIWLGKITGLSDIVLDIALQPECEHYAFIVSLRALKETGTPEQLMQVRLHYLKYNDILDRDTVYELINNECLTKLMWQWLLDCLMKIPPKEQYSPDALTY
;
A
#
# COMPACT_ATOMS: atom_id res chain seq x y z
N MET A 1 15.74 -12.49 35.30
CA MET A 1 15.15 -13.68 34.67
C MET A 1 13.97 -13.17 33.87
N VAL A 2 14.20 -12.86 32.60
CA VAL A 2 13.17 -12.29 31.71
C VAL A 2 12.32 -13.45 31.24
N VAL A 3 11.05 -13.46 31.61
CA VAL A 3 10.08 -14.41 31.08
C VAL A 3 9.88 -14.02 29.62
N LEU A 4 10.32 -14.88 28.71
CA LEU A 4 9.99 -14.80 27.29
C LEU A 4 8.51 -15.17 27.17
N ASP A 5 7.70 -14.18 26.81
CA ASP A 5 6.28 -14.37 26.51
C ASP A 5 6.18 -15.08 25.15
N SER A 6 5.49 -16.20 25.11
CA SER A 6 5.44 -17.12 23.96
C SER A 6 4.42 -16.69 22.88
N SER A 7 4.04 -15.42 22.84
CA SER A 7 2.94 -14.91 22.00
C SER A 7 3.35 -14.55 20.56
N GLY A 8 4.62 -14.69 20.16
CA GLY A 8 5.08 -14.32 18.81
C GLY A 8 4.94 -12.83 18.48
N ILE A 9 4.60 -11.99 19.47
CA ILE A 9 4.49 -10.54 19.36
C ILE A 9 5.75 -9.93 19.99
N ASP A 10 6.78 -9.71 19.17
CA ASP A 10 8.01 -9.07 19.64
C ASP A 10 7.79 -7.57 19.91
N GLY A 11 7.78 -7.18 21.18
CA GLY A 11 7.86 -5.79 21.65
C GLY A 11 6.58 -5.20 22.27
N PRO A 12 6.66 -4.04 22.95
CA PRO A 12 5.51 -3.38 23.54
C PRO A 12 4.52 -2.93 22.46
N PHE A 13 3.22 -3.09 22.72
CA PHE A 13 2.16 -2.65 21.81
C PHE A 13 2.25 -1.13 21.58
N ILE A 14 2.25 -0.75 20.30
CA ILE A 14 2.23 0.66 19.88
C ILE A 14 0.81 0.97 19.44
N ASP A 15 0.08 1.72 20.26
CA ASP A 15 -1.27 2.17 19.91
C ASP A 15 -1.19 3.25 18.82
N LEU A 16 -1.59 2.88 17.61
CA LEU A 16 -1.63 3.75 16.44
C LEU A 16 -3.00 4.41 16.23
N ASP A 17 -3.98 4.16 17.11
CA ASP A 17 -5.38 4.56 16.88
C ASP A 17 -5.83 4.13 15.48
N ARG A 18 -5.77 2.81 15.23
CA ARG A 18 -6.05 2.25 13.90
C ARG A 18 -7.49 2.52 13.50
N THR A 19 -7.64 2.80 12.21
CA THR A 19 -8.91 3.03 11.56
C THR A 19 -9.28 1.89 10.63
N PHE A 20 -10.57 1.81 10.34
CA PHE A 20 -11.19 0.74 9.59
C PHE A 20 -12.20 1.30 8.60
N HIS A 21 -12.30 0.70 7.42
CA HIS A 21 -13.39 0.96 6.48
C HIS A 21 -14.30 -0.26 6.35
N GLU A 22 -15.58 0.00 6.13
CA GLU A 22 -16.55 -1.06 5.83
C GLU A 22 -16.36 -1.55 4.39
N LEU A 23 -16.41 -2.87 4.22
CA LEU A 23 -16.31 -3.53 2.93
C LEU A 23 -17.73 -3.79 2.41
N SER A 24 -18.07 -3.23 1.25
CA SER A 24 -19.40 -3.45 0.66
C SER A 24 -19.65 -4.93 0.36
N THR A 25 -20.83 -5.42 0.74
CA THR A 25 -21.34 -6.74 0.37
C THR A 25 -22.23 -6.73 -0.88
N SER A 26 -22.44 -5.56 -1.49
CA SER A 26 -23.52 -5.35 -2.49
C SER A 26 -23.28 -5.90 -3.90
N ASN A 27 -22.13 -6.52 -4.20
CA ASN A 27 -21.78 -7.00 -5.54
C ASN A 27 -21.49 -8.51 -5.62
N ILE A 28 -22.08 -9.33 -4.75
CA ILE A 28 -21.93 -10.80 -4.80
C ILE A 28 -22.65 -11.44 -6.02
N ASP A 29 -23.46 -10.67 -6.77
CA ASP A 29 -24.38 -11.22 -7.79
C ASP A 29 -24.12 -10.79 -9.27
N ASN A 30 -23.12 -9.97 -9.61
CA ASN A 30 -22.97 -9.45 -10.99
C ASN A 30 -21.66 -9.86 -11.73
N GLU A 31 -21.82 -10.57 -12.86
CA GLU A 31 -20.79 -11.13 -13.75
C GLU A 31 -20.07 -10.13 -14.69
N ARG A 32 -19.85 -8.87 -14.31
CA ARG A 32 -19.08 -7.92 -15.14
C ARG A 32 -17.97 -7.24 -14.33
N MET A 33 -16.73 -7.41 -14.80
CA MET A 33 -15.54 -6.63 -14.39
C MET A 33 -15.89 -5.13 -14.38
N VAL A 34 -15.39 -4.26 -13.52
CA VAL A 34 -14.32 -4.21 -12.51
C VAL A 34 -15.03 -3.64 -11.26
N ASP A 35 -14.60 -3.92 -10.03
CA ASP A 35 -13.93 -2.94 -9.16
C ASP A 35 -14.15 -3.46 -7.70
N ASP A 36 -13.14 -3.27 -6.86
CA ASP A 36 -12.81 -3.82 -5.52
C ASP A 36 -13.93 -3.93 -4.45
N TYR A 37 -13.62 -4.59 -3.32
CA TYR A 37 -14.23 -4.18 -2.05
C TYR A 37 -13.85 -2.71 -1.82
N TYR A 38 -14.71 -1.77 -2.20
CA TYR A 38 -14.45 -0.37 -1.93
C TYR A 38 -14.64 -0.08 -0.45
N PRO A 39 -13.81 0.79 0.13
CA PRO A 39 -14.18 1.54 1.30
C PRO A 39 -15.54 2.18 1.07
N VAL A 40 -16.54 1.73 1.82
CA VAL A 40 -17.87 2.37 1.84
C VAL A 40 -18.07 2.97 3.22
N GLY A 41 -18.49 4.23 3.26
CA GLY A 41 -18.75 4.95 4.50
C GLY A 41 -17.52 5.60 5.12
N ASP A 42 -17.73 6.20 6.30
CA ASP A 42 -16.70 6.92 7.03
C ASP A 42 -15.75 5.96 7.76
N SER A 43 -14.49 6.37 7.91
CA SER A 43 -13.48 5.67 8.71
C SER A 43 -13.98 5.46 10.15
N ARG A 44 -13.95 4.21 10.62
CA ARG A 44 -14.37 3.78 11.97
C ARG A 44 -13.14 3.49 12.84
N ASN A 45 -13.34 3.55 14.15
CA ASN A 45 -12.31 3.19 15.15
C ASN A 45 -12.81 2.07 16.07
N TRP A 46 -11.90 1.52 16.87
CA TRP A 46 -12.21 0.48 17.86
C TRP A 46 -13.36 0.85 18.80
N GLY A 47 -13.47 2.11 19.22
CA GLY A 47 -14.56 2.56 20.10
C GLY A 47 -15.96 2.34 19.50
N SER A 48 -16.09 2.47 18.17
CA SER A 48 -17.33 2.18 17.47
C SER A 48 -17.51 0.69 17.15
N LEU A 49 -16.43 -0.01 16.78
CA LEU A 49 -16.47 -1.40 16.34
C LEU A 49 -16.75 -2.38 17.49
N LEU A 50 -16.29 -2.08 18.71
CA LEU A 50 -16.53 -2.95 19.88
C LEU A 50 -18.01 -3.00 20.29
N ASN A 51 -18.85 -2.08 19.80
CA ASN A 51 -20.30 -2.10 20.02
C ASN A 51 -21.02 -3.04 19.04
N GLU A 52 -20.36 -3.46 17.95
CA GLU A 52 -20.95 -4.39 16.98
C GLU A 52 -20.99 -5.80 17.58
N LYS A 53 -22.14 -6.47 17.51
CA LYS A 53 -22.25 -7.85 18.02
C LYS A 53 -21.56 -8.87 17.13
N ARG A 54 -21.49 -8.60 15.82
CA ARG A 54 -20.94 -9.52 14.82
C ARG A 54 -20.03 -8.74 13.89
N LEU A 55 -18.73 -8.94 14.03
CA LEU A 55 -17.70 -8.23 13.29
C LEU A 55 -16.74 -9.23 12.63
N LEU A 56 -16.45 -9.00 11.36
CA LEU A 56 -15.46 -9.72 10.60
C LEU A 56 -14.41 -8.73 10.10
N ILE A 57 -13.15 -8.95 10.45
CA ILE A 57 -12.01 -8.12 10.04
C ILE A 57 -11.23 -8.90 8.97
N LEU A 58 -11.35 -8.46 7.73
CA LEU A 58 -10.63 -9.01 6.58
C LEU A 58 -9.51 -8.09 6.18
N SER A 59 -8.27 -8.49 6.38
CA SER A 59 -7.12 -7.67 5.97
C SER A 59 -5.92 -8.54 5.68
N GLU A 60 -4.99 -8.02 4.89
CA GLU A 60 -3.83 -8.78 4.46
C GLU A 60 -2.84 -9.10 5.59
N ALA A 61 -1.90 -10.01 5.30
CA ALA A 61 -0.79 -10.28 6.21
C ALA A 61 0.02 -8.99 6.47
N GLY A 62 0.52 -8.85 7.70
CA GLY A 62 1.30 -7.69 8.12
C GLY A 62 0.50 -6.43 8.45
N SER A 63 -0.82 -6.43 8.26
CA SER A 63 -1.66 -5.27 8.61
C SER A 63 -1.82 -5.05 10.12
N GLY A 64 -1.51 -6.05 10.95
CA GLY A 64 -1.57 -5.97 12.41
C GLY A 64 -2.84 -6.56 13.07
N LYS A 65 -3.70 -7.26 12.32
CA LYS A 65 -4.98 -7.85 12.83
C LYS A 65 -4.85 -8.49 14.21
N THR A 66 -4.01 -9.52 14.33
CA THR A 66 -3.77 -10.28 15.57
C THR A 66 -3.38 -9.35 16.73
N THR A 67 -2.40 -8.48 16.52
CA THR A 67 -1.93 -7.52 17.53
C THR A 67 -3.06 -6.59 17.97
N GLU A 68 -3.87 -6.08 17.04
CA GLU A 68 -4.98 -5.17 17.33
C GLU A 68 -6.07 -5.85 18.17
N ILE A 69 -6.57 -7.03 17.77
CA ILE A 69 -7.63 -7.72 18.53
C ILE A 69 -7.14 -8.28 19.87
N TYR A 70 -5.88 -8.72 19.94
CA TYR A 70 -5.26 -9.14 21.20
C TYR A 70 -5.23 -7.99 22.21
N ASN A 71 -4.78 -6.81 21.79
CA ASN A 71 -4.73 -5.64 22.66
C ASN A 71 -6.11 -5.07 22.97
N ALA A 72 -7.09 -5.18 22.06
CA ALA A 72 -8.49 -4.86 22.35
C ALA A 72 -9.05 -5.74 23.48
N ALA A 73 -8.77 -7.05 23.47
CA ALA A 73 -9.16 -7.97 24.54
C ALA A 73 -8.50 -7.59 25.88
N LEU A 74 -7.19 -7.28 25.88
CA LEU A 74 -6.49 -6.82 27.08
C LEU A 74 -7.07 -5.51 27.64
N ARG A 75 -7.42 -4.58 26.77
CA ARG A 75 -8.04 -3.30 27.16
C ARG A 75 -9.40 -3.53 27.83
N LEU A 76 -10.27 -4.34 27.23
CA LEU A 76 -11.59 -4.66 27.79
C LEU A 76 -11.49 -5.35 29.16
N ASN A 77 -10.56 -6.30 29.31
CA ASN A 77 -10.33 -6.94 30.61
C ASN A 77 -9.84 -5.93 31.67
N LYS A 78 -8.99 -4.96 31.31
CA LYS A 78 -8.60 -3.86 32.22
C LYS A 78 -9.78 -2.95 32.60
N GLU A 79 -10.78 -2.84 31.73
CA GLU A 79 -12.04 -2.15 31.98
C GLU A 79 -13.07 -3.02 32.75
N ASN A 80 -12.68 -4.21 33.23
CA ASN A 80 -13.53 -5.21 33.88
C ASN A 80 -14.70 -5.72 33.01
N LYS A 81 -14.53 -5.69 31.69
CA LYS A 81 -15.47 -6.27 30.73
C LYS A 81 -14.97 -7.67 30.33
N PRO A 82 -15.79 -8.73 30.43
CA PRO A 82 -15.39 -10.09 30.06
C PRO A 82 -14.92 -10.19 28.61
N ALA A 83 -13.62 -10.32 28.36
CA ALA A 83 -13.06 -10.40 27.03
C ALA A 83 -12.05 -11.55 26.89
N PHE A 84 -12.16 -12.27 25.78
CA PHE A 84 -11.38 -13.47 25.51
C PHE A 84 -10.78 -13.40 24.10
N PHE A 85 -9.49 -13.68 24.00
CA PHE A 85 -8.81 -13.88 22.72
C PHE A 85 -8.50 -15.37 22.55
N LEU A 86 -8.95 -15.95 21.45
CA LEU A 86 -8.82 -17.37 21.16
C LEU A 86 -8.16 -17.63 19.80
N ARG A 87 -7.24 -18.60 19.76
CA ARG A 87 -6.68 -19.13 18.52
C ARG A 87 -7.62 -20.15 17.87
N LEU A 88 -8.15 -19.85 16.69
CA LEU A 88 -9.10 -20.68 15.95
C LEU A 88 -8.54 -22.08 15.64
N GLU A 89 -7.25 -22.21 15.35
CA GLU A 89 -6.61 -23.51 15.08
C GLU A 89 -6.70 -24.49 16.26
N HIS A 90 -6.69 -23.98 17.48
CA HIS A 90 -6.71 -24.79 18.70
C HIS A 90 -8.12 -25.23 19.08
N ILE A 91 -9.13 -24.38 18.81
CA ILE A 91 -10.53 -24.66 19.14
C ILE A 91 -10.99 -26.01 18.56
N SER A 92 -10.60 -26.29 17.32
CA SER A 92 -10.99 -27.52 16.61
C SER A 92 -10.64 -28.79 17.39
N SER A 93 -9.44 -28.84 17.98
CA SER A 93 -8.97 -29.92 18.86
C SER A 93 -9.50 -29.77 20.27
N ASP A 94 -9.12 -28.70 20.96
CA ASP A 94 -9.35 -28.51 22.39
C ASP A 94 -9.63 -27.02 22.67
N LEU A 95 -10.80 -26.74 23.23
CA LEU A 95 -11.22 -25.36 23.47
C LEU A 95 -10.46 -24.76 24.66
N GLU A 96 -10.08 -25.57 25.65
CA GLU A 96 -9.50 -25.10 26.91
C GLU A 96 -8.12 -24.45 26.69
N VAL A 97 -7.36 -24.98 25.73
CA VAL A 97 -6.01 -24.49 25.37
C VAL A 97 -6.02 -23.39 24.31
N ALA A 98 -7.19 -22.96 23.83
CA ALA A 98 -7.28 -21.97 22.76
C ALA A 98 -7.14 -20.52 23.26
N PHE A 99 -7.24 -20.27 24.57
CA PHE A 99 -7.25 -18.92 25.15
C PHE A 99 -5.83 -18.37 25.35
N GLU A 100 -5.52 -17.22 24.75
CA GLU A 100 -4.31 -16.44 25.09
C GLU A 100 -4.62 -15.21 25.97
N VAL A 101 -5.83 -14.66 25.86
CA VAL A 101 -6.34 -13.64 26.79
C VAL A 101 -7.62 -14.16 27.44
N GLY A 102 -7.69 -14.03 28.77
CA GLY A 102 -8.69 -14.72 29.58
C GLY A 102 -8.29 -16.17 29.85
N SER A 103 -9.23 -16.96 30.39
CA SER A 103 -9.02 -18.37 30.68
C SER A 103 -10.32 -19.14 30.46
N TYR A 104 -10.23 -20.46 30.31
CA TYR A 104 -11.43 -21.29 30.20
C TYR A 104 -12.34 -21.17 31.43
N ASP A 105 -11.77 -21.08 32.64
CA ASP A 105 -12.54 -20.93 33.88
C ASP A 105 -13.30 -19.59 33.92
N THR A 106 -12.62 -18.48 33.59
CA THR A 106 -13.27 -17.16 33.53
C THR A 106 -14.29 -17.07 32.40
N PHE A 107 -14.09 -17.83 31.32
CA PHE A 107 -15.06 -17.98 30.23
C PHE A 107 -16.32 -18.73 30.67
N LEU A 108 -16.19 -19.81 31.45
CA LEU A 108 -17.34 -20.52 32.02
C LEU A 108 -18.11 -19.64 33.02
N ILE A 109 -17.40 -18.88 33.86
CA ILE A 109 -18.01 -17.90 34.77
C ILE A 109 -18.81 -16.86 33.98
N TRP A 110 -18.25 -16.33 32.89
CA TRP A 110 -18.96 -15.40 32.01
C TRP A 110 -20.16 -16.03 31.31
N ILE A 111 -20.08 -17.29 30.86
CA ILE A 111 -21.25 -17.98 30.27
C ILE A 111 -22.39 -18.07 31.29
N ALA A 112 -22.08 -18.26 32.58
CA ALA A 112 -23.08 -18.33 33.65
C ALA A 112 -23.60 -16.95 34.12
N SER A 113 -23.02 -15.84 33.67
CA SER A 113 -23.44 -14.48 34.03
C SER A 113 -24.45 -13.90 33.04
N ASP A 114 -24.96 -12.70 33.33
CA ASP A 114 -25.82 -11.90 32.43
C ASP A 114 -25.05 -10.75 31.75
N GLU A 115 -23.74 -10.68 31.94
CA GLU A 115 -22.90 -9.58 31.42
C GLU A 115 -22.61 -9.75 29.93
N GLU A 116 -22.48 -8.66 29.19
CA GLU A 116 -21.94 -8.72 27.83
C GLU A 116 -20.50 -9.26 27.84
N GLY A 117 -20.08 -9.92 26.76
CA GLY A 117 -18.69 -10.34 26.64
C GLY A 117 -18.20 -10.42 25.21
N TRP A 118 -16.89 -10.28 25.05
CA TRP A 118 -16.23 -10.15 23.75
C TRP A 118 -15.37 -11.38 23.47
N LEU A 119 -15.60 -12.01 22.31
CA LEU A 119 -14.85 -13.15 21.80
C LEU A 119 -14.10 -12.70 20.55
N PHE A 120 -12.78 -12.62 20.65
CA PHE A 120 -11.88 -12.34 19.53
C PHE A 120 -11.28 -13.65 19.03
N LEU A 121 -11.58 -14.01 17.77
CA LEU A 121 -11.23 -15.30 17.16
C LEU A 121 -10.18 -15.09 16.06
N ASP A 122 -8.95 -15.56 16.28
CA ASP A 122 -7.79 -15.35 15.40
C ASP A 122 -7.12 -16.66 14.98
N SER A 123 -6.75 -16.91 13.73
CA SER A 123 -7.37 -16.38 12.52
C SER A 123 -7.89 -17.56 11.67
N VAL A 124 -8.78 -17.27 10.72
CA VAL A 124 -9.36 -18.30 9.85
C VAL A 124 -8.29 -19.02 9.01
N ASP A 125 -7.27 -18.29 8.52
CA ASP A 125 -6.21 -18.86 7.70
C ASP A 125 -5.36 -19.88 8.44
N GLU A 126 -4.98 -19.61 9.69
CA GLU A 126 -4.23 -20.59 10.50
C GLU A 126 -5.08 -21.81 10.84
N SER A 127 -6.38 -21.63 11.09
CA SER A 127 -7.29 -22.73 11.42
C SER A 127 -7.42 -23.79 10.32
N ARG A 128 -7.17 -23.43 9.06
CA ARG A 128 -7.30 -24.33 7.91
C ARG A 128 -6.00 -25.05 7.55
N LEU A 129 -4.87 -24.75 8.21
CA LEU A 129 -3.57 -25.32 7.86
C LEU A 129 -3.55 -26.85 7.93
N ARG A 130 -4.18 -27.44 8.96
CA ARG A 130 -4.23 -28.90 9.14
C ARG A 130 -5.30 -29.56 8.27
N GLY A 131 -6.38 -28.85 7.96
CA GLY A 131 -7.49 -29.39 7.22
C GLY A 131 -8.51 -28.34 6.79
N ALA A 132 -9.00 -28.47 5.55
CA ALA A 132 -9.93 -27.50 4.96
C ALA A 132 -11.26 -27.34 5.74
N ARG A 133 -11.65 -28.30 6.59
CA ARG A 133 -12.89 -28.24 7.38
C ARG A 133 -12.68 -27.84 8.85
N ASP A 134 -11.44 -27.57 9.27
CA ASP A 134 -11.15 -27.33 10.68
C ASP A 134 -11.70 -25.98 11.18
N PHE A 135 -11.75 -24.96 10.32
CA PHE A 135 -12.53 -23.74 10.58
C PHE A 135 -14.00 -24.04 10.88
N GLU A 136 -14.67 -24.83 10.03
CA GLU A 136 -16.08 -25.19 10.21
C GLU A 136 -16.30 -25.92 11.55
N ARG A 137 -15.41 -26.85 11.88
CA ARG A 137 -15.45 -27.59 13.15
C ARG A 137 -15.28 -26.67 14.34
N ALA A 138 -14.31 -25.76 14.30
CA ALA A 138 -14.05 -24.79 15.36
C ALA A 138 -15.27 -23.90 15.63
N ILE A 139 -15.85 -23.33 14.57
CA ILE A 139 -17.02 -22.45 14.65
C ILE A 139 -18.23 -23.19 15.22
N ARG A 140 -18.51 -24.41 14.73
CA ARG A 140 -19.60 -25.24 15.26
C ARG A 140 -19.38 -25.62 16.73
N LYS A 141 -18.15 -25.96 17.13
CA LYS A 141 -17.84 -26.33 18.51
C LYS A 141 -18.03 -25.12 19.44
N LEU A 142 -17.50 -23.96 19.07
CA LEU A 142 -17.64 -22.74 19.85
C LEU A 142 -19.11 -22.32 19.98
N SER A 143 -19.89 -22.35 18.88
CA SER A 143 -21.30 -21.96 18.90
C SER A 143 -22.14 -22.79 19.87
N HIS A 144 -21.80 -24.08 20.06
CA HIS A 144 -22.48 -24.92 21.05
C HIS A 144 -22.15 -24.51 22.49
N HIS A 145 -20.89 -24.14 22.78
CA HIS A 145 -20.48 -23.73 24.12
C HIS A 145 -21.07 -22.39 24.55
N ILE A 146 -21.18 -21.44 23.62
CA ILE A 146 -21.69 -20.08 23.91
C ILE A 146 -23.20 -19.93 23.66
N ALA A 147 -23.92 -21.03 23.42
CA ALA A 147 -25.32 -20.98 23.01
C ALA A 147 -26.23 -20.17 23.96
N GLN A 148 -25.93 -20.20 25.27
CA GLN A 148 -26.67 -19.46 26.30
C GLN A 148 -26.27 -17.98 26.36
N ALA A 149 -25.04 -17.63 25.99
CA ALA A 149 -24.49 -16.28 26.01
C ALA A 149 -24.61 -15.55 24.65
N LEU A 150 -25.09 -16.23 23.61
CA LEU A 150 -24.99 -15.79 22.22
C LEU A 150 -25.57 -14.40 21.95
N GLY A 151 -26.70 -14.07 22.58
CA GLY A 151 -27.38 -12.78 22.42
C GLY A 151 -26.66 -11.60 23.06
N ARG A 152 -25.78 -11.85 24.04
CA ARG A 152 -24.95 -10.87 24.76
C ARG A 152 -23.45 -10.97 24.42
N ALA A 153 -23.10 -11.87 23.50
CA ALA A 153 -21.75 -12.03 23.00
C ALA A 153 -21.49 -11.06 21.84
N HIS A 154 -20.36 -10.37 21.88
CA HIS A 154 -19.73 -9.70 20.75
C HIS A 154 -18.70 -10.64 20.15
N ILE A 155 -18.80 -10.94 18.85
CA ILE A 155 -17.93 -11.90 18.17
C ILE A 155 -17.18 -11.14 17.09
N VAL A 156 -15.85 -11.14 17.23
CA VAL A 156 -14.91 -10.55 16.28
C VAL A 156 -14.08 -11.68 15.67
N ILE A 157 -14.11 -11.83 14.35
CA ILE A 157 -13.35 -12.85 13.63
C ILE A 157 -12.32 -12.16 12.75
N THR A 158 -11.08 -12.62 12.74
CA THR A 158 -10.05 -12.14 11.82
C THR A 158 -9.73 -13.18 10.76
N SER A 159 -9.50 -12.71 9.54
CA SER A 159 -8.99 -13.54 8.45
C SER A 159 -8.12 -12.71 7.53
N ARG A 160 -7.18 -13.38 6.85
CA ARG A 160 -6.73 -12.87 5.55
C ARG A 160 -7.90 -12.90 4.58
N GLN A 161 -7.95 -11.93 3.68
CA GLN A 161 -8.95 -11.92 2.61
C GLN A 161 -8.89 -13.26 1.85
N SER A 162 -7.71 -13.63 1.33
CA SER A 162 -7.48 -14.87 0.55
C SER A 162 -7.84 -16.21 1.18
N ALA A 163 -8.03 -16.27 2.50
CA ALA A 163 -8.44 -17.49 3.21
C ALA A 163 -9.95 -17.54 3.52
N TRP A 164 -10.66 -16.42 3.34
CA TRP A 164 -12.07 -16.28 3.62
C TRP A 164 -12.92 -16.65 2.40
N ARG A 165 -13.74 -17.70 2.52
CA ARG A 165 -14.56 -18.19 1.41
C ARG A 165 -15.88 -17.43 1.31
N GLY A 166 -15.78 -16.15 0.93
CA GLY A 166 -16.89 -15.26 0.57
C GLY A 166 -18.23 -15.60 1.25
N LYS A 167 -19.19 -16.08 0.46
CA LYS A 167 -20.54 -16.43 0.91
C LYS A 167 -20.61 -17.70 1.77
N GLU A 168 -19.80 -18.71 1.49
CA GLU A 168 -19.86 -19.99 2.23
C GLU A 168 -19.47 -19.80 3.70
N ASP A 169 -18.37 -19.09 3.95
CA ASP A 169 -17.89 -18.82 5.31
C ASP A 169 -18.78 -17.81 6.02
N LEU A 170 -19.31 -16.82 5.29
CA LEU A 170 -20.29 -15.86 5.84
C LEU A 170 -21.58 -16.56 6.29
N ASP A 171 -22.14 -17.42 5.44
CA ASP A 171 -23.32 -18.23 5.77
C ASP A 171 -23.06 -19.14 6.97
N LEU A 172 -21.86 -19.73 7.06
CA LEU A 172 -21.45 -20.58 8.17
C LEU A 172 -21.46 -19.79 9.49
N VAL A 173 -20.79 -18.64 9.55
CA VAL A 173 -20.69 -17.86 10.79
C VAL A 173 -22.02 -17.19 11.16
N GLN A 174 -22.82 -16.75 10.19
CA GLN A 174 -24.17 -16.22 10.45
C GLN A 174 -25.09 -17.28 11.04
N LYS A 175 -25.04 -18.53 10.53
CA LYS A 175 -25.81 -19.65 11.08
C LYS A 175 -25.33 -20.07 12.47
N ALA A 176 -24.02 -20.06 12.70
CA ALA A 176 -23.43 -20.43 13.98
C ALA A 176 -23.65 -19.36 15.06
N PHE A 177 -23.64 -18.09 14.66
CA PHE A 177 -23.69 -16.94 15.56
C PHE A 177 -24.79 -15.94 15.17
N PRO A 178 -26.08 -16.27 15.26
CA PRO A 178 -27.14 -15.26 15.15
C PRO A 178 -27.03 -14.22 16.27
N SER A 179 -27.22 -12.95 15.96
CA SER A 179 -27.20 -11.81 16.89
C SER A 179 -28.53 -11.66 17.66
N GLY A 180 -29.64 -12.10 17.07
CA GLY A 180 -30.92 -12.28 17.74
C GLY A 180 -30.90 -13.60 18.49
N GLY A 181 -31.06 -13.58 19.82
CA GLY A 181 -31.12 -14.79 20.63
C GLY A 181 -32.15 -15.78 20.07
N ARG A 182 -31.86 -17.09 20.17
CA ARG A 182 -32.82 -18.14 19.77
C ARG A 182 -34.11 -17.96 20.57
N GLN A 183 -35.15 -17.41 19.96
CA GLN A 183 -36.49 -17.57 20.48
C GLN A 183 -36.82 -19.06 20.37
N HIS A 184 -36.90 -19.73 21.53
CA HIS A 184 -37.51 -21.05 21.62
C HIS A 184 -38.98 -20.91 21.21
N THR A 185 -39.28 -21.14 19.92
CA THR A 185 -40.65 -21.39 19.49
C THR A 185 -41.01 -22.79 19.97
N ALA A 186 -41.63 -22.84 21.15
CA ALA A 186 -42.40 -24.01 21.56
C ALA A 186 -43.41 -24.31 20.45
N ARG A 187 -43.25 -25.47 19.81
CA ARG A 187 -44.23 -26.03 18.88
C ARG A 187 -45.54 -26.20 19.65
N ASN A 188 -46.57 -25.44 19.28
CA ASN A 188 -47.94 -25.83 19.52
C ASN A 188 -48.48 -26.38 18.19
N ASP A 189 -48.70 -27.69 18.18
CA ASP A 189 -49.51 -28.39 17.19
C ASP A 189 -50.97 -27.91 17.27
N GLY A 190 -51.58 -27.62 16.12
CA GLY A 190 -52.96 -27.11 16.03
C GLY A 190 -53.45 -26.91 14.59
N GLU A 191 -53.83 -28.03 13.99
CA GLU A 191 -54.65 -28.33 12.80
C GLU A 191 -55.34 -27.27 11.91
N GLN A 192 -55.14 -27.48 10.58
CA GLN A 192 -56.09 -27.50 9.43
C GLN A 192 -56.89 -26.22 9.05
N THR A 193 -56.80 -25.65 7.82
CA THR A 193 -57.38 -26.18 6.57
C THR A 193 -57.07 -25.29 5.33
N SER A 194 -56.69 -25.96 4.23
CA SER A 194 -57.00 -25.74 2.79
C SER A 194 -56.53 -24.53 1.94
N PRO A 195 -56.30 -24.75 0.62
CA PRO A 195 -55.45 -23.90 -0.24
C PRO A 195 -56.25 -23.03 -1.22
N VAL A 196 -55.75 -21.82 -1.52
CA VAL A 196 -56.23 -21.03 -2.67
C VAL A 196 -55.04 -20.48 -3.43
N LEU A 197 -54.91 -20.94 -4.67
CA LEU A 197 -54.08 -20.38 -5.73
C LEU A 197 -54.75 -19.09 -6.24
N SER A 198 -54.05 -17.96 -6.15
CA SER A 198 -54.28 -16.84 -7.04
C SER A 198 -53.03 -16.01 -7.26
N SER A 199 -52.80 -15.78 -8.54
CA SER A 199 -51.70 -15.09 -9.21
C SER A 199 -51.75 -13.57 -9.06
N SER A 200 -50.59 -12.98 -8.75
CA SER A 200 -50.01 -11.72 -9.25
C SER A 200 -49.40 -10.83 -8.14
N PRO A 201 -48.28 -10.16 -8.44
CA PRO A 201 -47.36 -9.64 -7.44
C PRO A 201 -47.85 -8.28 -6.94
N VAL A 202 -48.46 -8.26 -5.75
CA VAL A 202 -48.57 -7.03 -4.97
C VAL A 202 -47.32 -6.94 -4.12
N GLN A 203 -46.54 -5.90 -4.41
CA GLN A 203 -45.33 -5.48 -3.75
C GLN A 203 -45.65 -5.16 -2.28
N VAL A 204 -45.62 -6.19 -1.44
CA VAL A 204 -45.63 -6.03 0.01
C VAL A 204 -44.25 -5.49 0.38
N LEU A 205 -44.24 -4.23 0.80
CA LEU A 205 -43.15 -3.62 1.56
C LEU A 205 -42.92 -4.48 2.81
N LEU A 206 -42.06 -5.49 2.68
CA LEU A 206 -41.61 -6.30 3.81
C LEU A 206 -40.50 -5.52 4.49
N ASN A 207 -40.84 -4.98 5.67
CA ASN A 207 -39.96 -4.52 6.75
C ASN A 207 -38.47 -4.90 6.62
N ASP A 208 -37.68 -3.99 6.04
CA ASP A 208 -36.19 -4.08 5.97
C ASP A 208 -35.50 -3.84 7.33
N SER A 209 -36.23 -3.48 8.38
CA SER A 209 -35.66 -3.13 9.69
C SER A 209 -35.29 -4.33 10.56
N ALA A 210 -35.89 -5.52 10.34
CA ALA A 210 -35.64 -6.71 11.16
C ALA A 210 -34.48 -7.58 10.65
N ASN A 211 -34.06 -7.43 9.40
CA ASN A 211 -33.00 -8.25 8.79
C ASN A 211 -31.59 -7.67 8.95
N LYS A 212 -31.44 -6.39 9.34
CA LYS A 212 -30.13 -5.78 9.62
C LYS A 212 -29.50 -6.28 10.92
N GLU A 213 -30.28 -6.84 11.84
CA GLU A 213 -29.73 -7.24 13.14
C GLU A 213 -28.79 -8.44 13.01
N ASN A 214 -28.99 -9.34 12.03
CA ASN A 214 -28.34 -10.67 11.98
C ASN A 214 -27.13 -10.80 11.05
N THR A 215 -26.61 -9.69 10.51
CA THR A 215 -25.50 -9.71 9.55
C THR A 215 -24.19 -9.32 10.21
N PHE A 216 -23.13 -10.10 9.95
CA PHE A 216 -21.77 -9.69 10.27
C PHE A 216 -21.43 -8.40 9.53
N ASN A 217 -20.98 -7.38 10.26
CA ASN A 217 -20.34 -6.23 9.67
C ASN A 217 -18.94 -6.65 9.22
N ILE A 218 -18.56 -6.35 7.97
CA ILE A 218 -17.29 -6.75 7.38
C ILE A 218 -16.45 -5.48 7.19
N VAL A 219 -15.29 -5.44 7.83
CA VAL A 219 -14.39 -4.29 7.78
C VAL A 219 -12.97 -4.72 7.42
N ALA A 220 -12.16 -3.78 6.94
CA ALA A 220 -10.72 -3.94 6.78
C ALA A 220 -9.98 -2.84 7.54
N LEU A 221 -8.75 -3.16 7.98
CA LEU A 221 -7.81 -2.17 8.51
C LEU A 221 -7.37 -1.22 7.40
N ASP A 222 -7.38 0.08 7.70
CA ASP A 222 -6.80 1.08 6.82
C ASP A 222 -5.27 1.00 6.79
N ASP A 223 -4.74 1.47 5.66
CA ASP A 223 -3.33 1.80 5.49
C ASP A 223 -2.89 2.87 6.51
N LEU A 224 -1.63 2.81 6.92
CA LEU A 224 -1.03 3.77 7.83
C LEU A 224 -0.96 5.17 7.20
N SER A 225 -1.56 6.14 7.89
CA SER A 225 -1.33 7.55 7.62
C SER A 225 0.09 7.98 7.98
N SER A 226 0.56 9.10 7.42
CA SER A 226 1.87 9.70 7.77
C SER A 226 1.99 9.98 9.27
N ALA A 227 0.90 10.40 9.93
CA ALA A 227 0.88 10.63 11.38
C ALA A 227 1.06 9.32 12.17
N GLN A 228 0.38 8.24 11.76
CA GLN A 228 0.53 6.91 12.37
C GLN A 228 1.93 6.35 12.12
N ALA A 229 2.47 6.51 10.92
CA ALA A 229 3.84 6.10 10.60
C ALA A 229 4.86 6.83 11.48
N SER A 230 4.73 8.15 11.65
CA SER A 230 5.56 8.95 12.56
C SER A 230 5.49 8.45 14.02
N ARG A 231 4.27 8.12 14.49
CA ARG A 231 4.06 7.58 15.84
C ARG A 231 4.74 6.22 16.01
N PHE A 232 4.59 5.34 15.01
CA PHE A 232 5.14 3.99 15.01
C PHE A 232 6.68 4.02 15.12
N ILE A 233 7.34 4.79 14.24
CA ILE A 233 8.80 4.82 14.20
C ILE A 233 9.43 5.56 15.39
N LYS A 234 8.74 6.55 15.96
CA LYS A 234 9.16 7.17 17.25
C LYS A 234 9.12 6.15 18.38
N ALA A 235 8.05 5.35 18.45
CA ALA A 235 7.92 4.31 19.47
C ALA A 235 8.95 3.18 19.29
N LYS A 236 9.39 2.91 18.05
CA LYS A 236 10.49 1.98 17.73
C LYS A 236 11.90 2.53 18.05
N GLY A 237 12.02 3.78 18.49
CA GLY A 237 13.29 4.37 18.93
C GLY A 237 14.14 4.96 17.82
N ILE A 238 13.59 5.23 16.63
CA ILE A 238 14.31 5.95 15.58
C ILE A 238 14.54 7.40 16.02
N ALA A 239 15.81 7.76 16.27
CA ALA A 239 16.21 9.04 16.85
C ALA A 239 15.78 10.26 16.00
N ASN A 240 15.86 10.15 14.67
CA ASN A 240 15.41 11.20 13.76
C ASN A 240 14.23 10.74 12.90
N ALA A 241 13.06 10.72 13.53
CA ALA A 241 11.80 10.37 12.91
C ALA A 241 11.50 11.16 11.62
N GLN A 242 11.84 12.45 11.61
CA GLN A 242 11.56 13.32 10.47
C GLN A 242 12.45 12.97 9.29
N ALA A 243 13.76 12.77 9.52
CA ALA A 243 14.68 12.38 8.45
C ALA A 243 14.28 11.05 7.78
N PHE A 244 13.80 10.08 8.56
CA PHE A 244 13.29 8.82 8.02
C PHE A 244 12.08 9.04 7.09
N LEU A 245 11.10 9.85 7.51
CA LEU A 245 9.92 10.16 6.70
C LEU A 245 10.28 10.99 5.45
N ASP A 246 11.22 11.92 5.58
CA ASP A 246 11.72 12.72 4.46
C ASP A 246 12.43 11.83 3.43
N ASP A 247 13.18 10.81 3.87
CA ASP A 247 13.77 9.82 2.97
C ASP A 247 12.71 8.95 2.29
N ILE A 248 11.59 8.61 2.96
CA ILE A 248 10.50 7.80 2.35
C ILE A 248 9.87 8.60 1.22
N GLU A 249 9.52 9.86 1.51
CA GLU A 249 9.00 10.81 0.54
C GLU A 249 9.98 10.94 -0.63
N ARG A 250 11.28 11.08 -0.32
CA ARG A 250 12.32 11.24 -1.35
C ARG A 250 12.46 10.03 -2.26
N ALA A 251 12.36 8.84 -1.71
CA ALA A 251 12.38 7.59 -2.46
C ALA A 251 11.03 7.27 -3.15
N ASN A 252 10.00 8.11 -2.95
CA ASN A 252 8.62 7.85 -3.35
C ASN A 252 8.13 6.48 -2.83
N ALA A 253 8.53 6.12 -1.62
CA ALA A 253 8.44 4.76 -1.07
C ALA A 253 7.20 4.52 -0.19
N TRP A 254 6.31 5.50 -0.05
CA TRP A 254 5.10 5.39 0.81
C TRP A 254 4.23 4.18 0.50
N THR A 255 4.14 3.77 -0.77
CA THR A 255 3.38 2.58 -1.18
C THR A 255 3.94 1.27 -0.60
N PHE A 256 5.18 1.29 -0.09
CA PHE A 256 5.83 0.16 0.58
C PHE A 256 5.85 0.31 2.10
N THR A 257 5.12 1.27 2.69
CA THR A 257 5.09 1.51 4.14
C THR A 257 3.68 1.58 4.69
N THR A 258 2.68 1.12 3.92
CA THR A 258 1.27 1.27 4.29
C THR A 258 0.85 0.32 5.41
N ARG A 259 1.59 -0.76 5.66
CA ARG A 259 1.32 -1.70 6.76
C ARG A 259 2.36 -1.57 7.88
N PRO A 260 1.99 -1.77 9.16
CA PRO A 260 2.94 -1.71 10.27
C PRO A 260 4.17 -2.60 10.08
N GLN A 261 3.97 -3.81 9.56
CA GLN A 261 5.07 -4.75 9.30
C GLN A 261 6.02 -4.23 8.22
N ASP A 262 5.48 -3.73 7.10
CA ASP A 262 6.30 -3.16 6.02
C ASP A 262 7.13 -1.95 6.51
N LEU A 263 6.50 -1.09 7.33
CA LEU A 263 7.14 0.07 7.95
C LEU A 263 8.24 -0.30 8.95
N ASP A 264 8.02 -1.32 9.79
CA ASP A 264 9.00 -1.80 10.78
C ASP A 264 10.29 -2.28 10.10
N GLU A 265 10.15 -2.99 8.99
CA GLU A 265 11.32 -3.51 8.29
C GLU A 265 12.06 -2.45 7.48
N LEU A 266 11.35 -1.44 6.96
CA LEU A 266 12.01 -0.29 6.35
C LEU A 266 12.74 0.53 7.41
N ALA A 267 12.17 0.64 8.61
CA ALA A 267 12.82 1.25 9.77
C ALA A 267 14.10 0.50 10.17
N VAL A 268 14.10 -0.83 10.19
CA VAL A 268 15.31 -1.66 10.41
C VAL A 268 16.34 -1.39 9.32
N PHE A 269 15.94 -1.46 8.05
CA PHE A 269 16.83 -1.22 6.91
C PHE A 269 17.50 0.17 6.97
N TRP A 270 16.71 1.20 7.27
CA TRP A 270 17.21 2.57 7.41
C TRP A 270 18.13 2.72 8.62
N SER A 271 17.83 2.07 9.74
CA SER A 271 18.68 2.12 10.94
C SER A 271 20.06 1.48 10.70
N GLU A 272 20.13 0.46 9.85
CA GLU A 272 21.39 -0.21 9.49
C GLU A 272 22.23 0.58 8.48
N ARG A 273 21.59 1.26 7.52
CA ARG A 273 22.29 1.90 6.38
C ARG A 273 22.33 3.44 6.42
N GLY A 274 21.46 4.06 7.21
CA GLY A 274 21.29 5.52 7.29
C GLY A 274 20.59 6.14 6.08
N GLU A 275 20.08 5.34 5.15
CA GLU A 275 19.35 5.80 3.96
C GLU A 275 18.31 4.79 3.51
N ILE A 276 17.31 5.27 2.76
CA ILE A 276 16.39 4.40 2.02
C ILE A 276 17.03 4.01 0.69
N GLY A 277 17.02 2.71 0.41
CA GLY A 277 17.63 2.14 -0.79
C GLY A 277 16.97 2.64 -2.07
N SER A 278 17.57 2.30 -3.21
CA SER A 278 17.05 2.70 -4.51
C SER A 278 15.69 2.03 -4.81
N ARG A 279 14.95 2.52 -5.81
CA ARG A 279 13.61 2.01 -6.12
C ARG A 279 13.64 0.52 -6.50
N ILE A 280 14.66 0.08 -7.25
CA ILE A 280 14.84 -1.35 -7.56
C ILE A 280 15.19 -2.17 -6.30
N GLU A 281 15.95 -1.62 -5.37
CA GLU A 281 16.26 -2.30 -4.10
C GLU A 281 15.00 -2.47 -3.23
N LEU A 282 14.17 -1.43 -3.13
CA LEU A 282 12.90 -1.49 -2.41
C LEU A 282 11.95 -2.53 -3.00
N VAL A 283 11.80 -2.57 -4.32
CA VAL A 283 10.97 -3.57 -5.01
C VAL A 283 11.50 -4.98 -4.80
N ARG A 284 12.81 -5.21 -4.95
CA ARG A 284 13.45 -6.52 -4.72
C ARG A 284 13.26 -6.99 -3.28
N ASN A 285 13.55 -6.12 -2.31
CA ASN A 285 13.37 -6.44 -0.90
C ASN A 285 11.90 -6.77 -0.60
N SER A 286 10.96 -5.96 -1.09
CA SER A 286 9.52 -6.21 -0.93
C SER A 286 9.12 -7.58 -1.49
N ILE A 287 9.60 -7.95 -2.68
CA ILE A 287 9.35 -9.26 -3.28
C ILE A 287 9.91 -10.39 -2.41
N ASP A 288 11.18 -10.32 -2.04
CA ASP A 288 11.85 -11.39 -1.27
C ASP A 288 11.16 -11.61 0.07
N ARG A 289 10.77 -10.52 0.73
CA ARG A 289 10.02 -10.54 1.99
C ARG A 289 8.63 -11.14 1.83
N ARG A 290 7.90 -10.75 0.79
CA ARG A 290 6.53 -11.22 0.52
C ARG A 290 6.46 -12.63 -0.03
N LEU A 291 7.57 -13.18 -0.53
CA LEU A 291 7.68 -14.59 -0.94
C LEU A 291 8.06 -15.53 0.19
N THR A 292 8.65 -15.00 1.27
CA THR A 292 9.12 -15.79 2.41
C THR A 292 7.96 -16.07 3.36
N GLU A 293 7.83 -17.33 3.83
CA GLU A 293 6.96 -17.62 4.98
C GLU A 293 7.64 -17.16 6.26
N ARG A 294 6.92 -16.42 7.09
CA ARG A 294 7.48 -15.97 8.38
C ARG A 294 7.05 -16.86 9.53
N ASP A 295 5.90 -17.50 9.39
CA ASP A 295 5.46 -18.49 10.33
C ASP A 295 6.33 -19.75 10.18
N GLN A 296 7.20 -19.98 11.18
CA GLN A 296 8.17 -21.09 11.15
C GLN A 296 7.48 -22.46 11.16
N GLU A 297 6.34 -22.58 11.84
CA GLU A 297 5.57 -23.82 11.89
C GLU A 297 4.93 -24.10 10.52
N ARG A 298 4.38 -23.05 9.89
CA ARG A 298 3.80 -23.15 8.56
C ARG A 298 4.85 -23.46 7.50
N ASP A 299 6.02 -22.82 7.56
CA ASP A 299 7.13 -23.12 6.65
C ASP A 299 7.64 -24.55 6.84
N PHE A 300 7.73 -25.02 8.08
CA PHE A 300 8.13 -26.39 8.40
C PHE A 300 7.13 -27.42 7.86
N HIS A 301 5.82 -27.19 8.03
CA HIS A 301 4.78 -28.10 7.55
C HIS A 301 4.57 -28.05 6.03
N HIS A 302 4.80 -26.89 5.42
CA HIS A 302 4.51 -26.61 4.02
C HIS A 302 5.66 -25.86 3.32
N PRO A 303 6.85 -26.48 3.23
CA PRO A 303 8.04 -25.80 2.74
C PRO A 303 7.93 -25.49 1.25
N LEU A 304 8.27 -24.25 0.88
CA LEU A 304 8.41 -23.84 -0.50
C LEU A 304 9.73 -23.08 -0.66
N SER A 305 10.72 -23.70 -1.31
CA SER A 305 12.05 -23.11 -1.45
C SER A 305 11.98 -21.73 -2.13
N PRO A 306 12.78 -20.73 -1.70
CA PRO A 306 12.76 -19.38 -2.27
C PRO A 306 12.93 -19.34 -3.79
N ASP A 307 13.84 -20.14 -4.35
CA ASP A 307 14.09 -20.19 -5.79
C ASP A 307 12.88 -20.69 -6.58
N LYS A 308 12.20 -21.71 -6.06
CA LYS A 308 10.96 -22.24 -6.65
C LYS A 308 9.86 -21.19 -6.57
N ALA A 309 9.67 -20.54 -5.42
CA ALA A 309 8.69 -19.46 -5.24
C ALA A 309 8.93 -18.31 -6.24
N ARG A 310 10.18 -17.81 -6.34
CA ARG A 310 10.56 -16.73 -7.26
C ARG A 310 10.31 -17.11 -8.72
N ARG A 311 10.66 -18.34 -9.12
CA ARG A 311 10.37 -18.85 -10.47
C ARG A 311 8.87 -18.88 -10.77
N GLY A 312 8.07 -19.35 -9.80
CA GLY A 312 6.61 -19.41 -9.92
C GLY A 312 5.99 -18.03 -10.12
N VAL A 313 6.35 -17.05 -9.29
CA VAL A 313 5.77 -15.70 -9.41
C VAL A 313 6.22 -14.94 -10.64
N ARG A 314 7.45 -15.15 -11.14
CA ARG A 314 7.90 -14.55 -12.41
C ARG A 314 7.09 -15.05 -13.60
N LEU A 315 6.81 -16.36 -13.64
CA LEU A 315 5.95 -16.95 -14.67
C LEU A 315 4.51 -16.43 -14.58
N LEU A 316 3.94 -16.36 -13.37
CA LEU A 316 2.59 -15.81 -13.17
C LEU A 316 2.53 -14.31 -13.53
N ALA A 317 3.58 -13.53 -13.23
CA ALA A 317 3.67 -12.12 -13.61
C ALA A 317 3.73 -11.93 -15.12
N ALA A 318 4.53 -12.75 -15.81
CA ALA A 318 4.57 -12.77 -17.27
C ALA A 318 3.21 -13.17 -17.87
N ALA A 319 2.56 -14.22 -17.35
CA ALA A 319 1.26 -14.69 -17.82
C ALA A 319 0.16 -13.62 -17.64
N THR A 320 0.02 -13.05 -16.43
CA THR A 320 -0.96 -12.00 -16.13
C THR A 320 -0.75 -10.73 -16.97
N THR A 321 0.49 -10.46 -17.38
CA THR A 321 0.80 -9.30 -18.23
C THR A 321 0.51 -9.58 -19.71
N LEU A 322 1.04 -10.68 -20.24
CA LEU A 322 0.90 -11.04 -21.66
C LEU A 322 -0.53 -11.41 -22.05
N MET A 323 -1.25 -12.11 -21.16
CA MET A 323 -2.65 -12.49 -21.38
C MET A 323 -3.63 -11.35 -21.09
N ARG A 324 -3.17 -10.25 -20.46
CA ARG A 324 -4.00 -9.12 -20.02
C ARG A 324 -5.13 -9.53 -19.07
N ILE A 325 -4.87 -10.53 -18.22
CA ILE A 325 -5.78 -11.00 -17.18
C ILE A 325 -5.07 -10.77 -15.85
N HIS A 326 -5.64 -9.92 -14.99
CA HIS A 326 -4.98 -9.45 -13.77
C HIS A 326 -5.18 -10.38 -12.57
N THR A 327 -6.13 -11.31 -12.68
CA THR A 327 -6.51 -12.23 -11.61
C THR A 327 -6.05 -13.66 -11.89
N ILE A 328 -5.70 -14.37 -10.83
CA ILE A 328 -5.26 -15.76 -10.82
C ILE A 328 -6.25 -16.53 -9.94
N LYS A 329 -6.75 -17.67 -10.42
CA LYS A 329 -7.71 -18.49 -9.68
C LYS A 329 -7.01 -19.21 -8.55
N MET A 330 -7.60 -19.19 -7.35
CA MET A 330 -7.19 -20.12 -6.30
C MET A 330 -7.59 -21.56 -6.68
N PRO A 331 -6.85 -22.58 -6.23
CA PRO A 331 -7.19 -23.98 -6.50
C PRO A 331 -8.59 -24.43 -6.05
N ASP A 332 -9.17 -23.75 -5.06
CA ASP A 332 -10.51 -24.04 -4.50
C ASP A 332 -11.60 -23.04 -4.97
N CYS A 333 -11.30 -22.24 -5.99
CA CYS A 333 -12.23 -21.29 -6.60
C CYS A 333 -13.43 -22.00 -7.25
N LEU A 334 -14.63 -21.39 -7.19
CA LEU A 334 -15.85 -21.96 -7.78
C LEU A 334 -15.74 -22.11 -9.31
N PRO A 335 -16.43 -23.11 -9.91
CA PRO A 335 -16.48 -23.27 -11.34
C PRO A 335 -17.07 -22.03 -12.04
N GLY A 336 -16.58 -21.69 -13.23
CA GLY A 336 -17.09 -20.58 -14.06
C GLY A 336 -16.41 -19.22 -13.82
N ILE A 337 -15.60 -19.09 -12.77
CA ILE A 337 -14.89 -17.86 -12.46
C ILE A 337 -13.78 -17.57 -13.51
N GLN A 338 -13.72 -16.33 -14.02
CA GLN A 338 -12.76 -15.90 -15.05
C GLN A 338 -11.44 -15.43 -14.46
N GLY A 339 -10.33 -16.08 -14.80
CA GLY A 339 -8.99 -15.73 -14.32
C GLY A 339 -7.93 -16.68 -14.89
N ILE A 340 -6.65 -16.43 -14.62
CA ILE A 340 -5.58 -17.35 -15.01
C ILE A 340 -5.62 -18.58 -14.12
N ASP A 341 -5.65 -19.76 -14.73
CA ASP A 341 -5.48 -21.02 -14.02
C ASP A 341 -3.99 -21.29 -13.77
N ALA A 342 -3.57 -21.22 -12.51
CA ALA A 342 -2.19 -21.47 -12.12
C ALA A 342 -1.70 -22.87 -12.50
N ALA A 343 -2.59 -23.86 -12.65
CA ALA A 343 -2.21 -25.19 -13.10
C ALA A 343 -1.74 -25.22 -14.57
N GLN A 344 -2.23 -24.31 -15.41
CA GLN A 344 -1.80 -24.19 -16.81
C GLN A 344 -0.45 -23.50 -16.95
N ILE A 345 -0.14 -22.56 -16.05
CA ILE A 345 1.12 -21.80 -16.05
C ILE A 345 2.23 -22.57 -15.31
N LEU A 346 1.87 -23.32 -14.26
CA LEU A 346 2.76 -24.09 -13.41
C LEU A 346 2.37 -25.59 -13.43
N PRO A 347 2.50 -26.27 -14.58
CA PRO A 347 2.05 -27.65 -14.74
C PRO A 347 2.86 -28.66 -13.91
N GLU A 348 4.13 -28.35 -13.63
CA GLU A 348 5.02 -29.20 -12.82
C GLU A 348 4.77 -29.10 -11.30
N TRP A 349 3.89 -28.19 -10.87
CA TRP A 349 3.62 -27.94 -9.46
C TRP A 349 2.44 -28.77 -8.96
N THR A 350 2.44 -29.14 -7.69
CA THR A 350 1.25 -29.78 -7.08
C THR A 350 0.15 -28.75 -6.79
N ALA A 351 -1.08 -29.22 -6.55
CA ALA A 351 -2.18 -28.32 -6.14
C ALA A 351 -1.88 -27.59 -4.82
N GLN A 352 -1.22 -28.29 -3.88
CA GLN A 352 -0.80 -27.73 -2.60
C GLN A 352 0.30 -26.67 -2.78
N GLU A 353 1.31 -26.92 -3.61
CA GLU A 353 2.37 -25.94 -3.86
C GLU A 353 1.84 -24.67 -4.53
N ARG A 354 0.88 -24.81 -5.47
CA ARG A 354 0.20 -23.65 -6.08
C ARG A 354 -0.60 -22.89 -5.04
N PHE A 355 -1.33 -23.58 -4.16
CA PHE A 355 -2.06 -22.94 -3.06
C PHE A 355 -1.10 -22.15 -2.16
N ILE A 356 -0.03 -22.78 -1.67
CA ILE A 356 0.99 -22.13 -0.82
C ILE A 356 1.58 -20.88 -1.49
N LEU A 357 1.93 -20.97 -2.78
CA LEU A 357 2.46 -19.82 -3.53
C LEU A 357 1.45 -18.68 -3.62
N LEU A 358 0.19 -18.98 -3.96
CA LEU A 358 -0.85 -17.97 -4.13
C LEU A 358 -1.33 -17.39 -2.79
N SER A 359 -1.09 -18.07 -1.67
CA SER A 359 -1.30 -17.56 -0.31
C SER A 359 -0.16 -16.65 0.19
N ARG A 360 0.91 -16.44 -0.59
CA ARG A 360 2.00 -15.53 -0.22
C ARG A 360 1.54 -14.06 -0.26
N PRO A 361 2.00 -13.20 0.67
CA PRO A 361 1.67 -11.75 0.71
C PRO A 361 2.06 -10.92 -0.52
N ILE A 362 2.68 -11.53 -1.53
CA ILE A 362 2.93 -10.90 -2.83
C ILE A 362 1.66 -10.79 -3.66
N PHE A 363 0.64 -11.56 -3.31
CA PHE A 363 -0.70 -11.46 -3.85
C PHE A 363 -1.64 -10.84 -2.82
N ASP A 364 -2.53 -9.96 -3.29
CA ASP A 364 -3.70 -9.52 -2.54
C ASP A 364 -4.93 -10.28 -3.10
N GLU A 365 -5.94 -10.50 -2.26
CA GLU A 365 -7.17 -11.13 -2.75
C GLU A 365 -7.88 -10.27 -3.81
N ALA A 366 -8.53 -10.94 -4.76
CA ALA A 366 -9.51 -10.39 -5.66
C ALA A 366 -10.88 -11.02 -5.37
N ILE A 367 -11.87 -10.84 -6.23
CA ILE A 367 -13.23 -11.29 -5.94
C ILE A 367 -13.36 -12.81 -6.17
N TYR A 368 -14.09 -13.50 -5.30
CA TYR A 368 -14.49 -14.92 -5.44
C TYR A 368 -13.34 -15.94 -5.43
N GLY A 369 -12.41 -15.88 -4.48
CA GLY A 369 -11.32 -16.86 -4.40
C GLY A 369 -10.33 -16.72 -5.56
N GLN A 370 -10.08 -15.47 -5.94
CA GLN A 370 -9.04 -15.09 -6.88
C GLN A 370 -7.98 -14.29 -6.16
N VAL A 371 -6.79 -14.22 -6.72
CA VAL A 371 -5.73 -13.35 -6.23
C VAL A 371 -5.13 -12.53 -7.36
N ARG A 372 -4.56 -11.38 -7.04
CA ARG A 372 -3.81 -10.52 -7.97
C ARG A 372 -2.51 -10.09 -7.32
N PHE A 373 -1.53 -9.65 -8.09
CA PHE A 373 -0.32 -9.05 -7.51
C PHE A 373 -0.69 -7.81 -6.70
N HIS A 374 -0.14 -7.69 -5.48
CA HIS A 374 -0.46 -6.60 -4.56
C HIS A 374 -0.13 -5.21 -5.12
N HIS A 375 0.89 -5.14 -5.97
CA HIS A 375 1.28 -3.88 -6.62
C HIS A 375 1.65 -4.09 -8.08
N ARG A 376 1.25 -3.13 -8.91
CA ARG A 376 1.52 -3.13 -10.36
C ARG A 376 3.01 -3.21 -10.66
N GLU A 377 3.83 -2.41 -9.99
CA GLU A 377 5.29 -2.41 -10.20
C GLU A 377 5.94 -3.74 -9.87
N VAL A 378 5.44 -4.47 -8.86
CA VAL A 378 5.97 -5.80 -8.52
C VAL A 378 5.71 -6.78 -9.66
N ARG A 379 4.50 -6.77 -10.22
CA ARG A 379 4.18 -7.58 -11.41
C ARG A 379 5.06 -7.19 -12.60
N GLU A 380 5.25 -5.89 -12.86
CA GLU A 380 6.06 -5.40 -13.98
C GLU A 380 7.53 -5.79 -13.83
N PHE A 381 8.10 -5.64 -12.63
CA PHE A 381 9.48 -6.02 -12.33
C PHE A 381 9.68 -7.54 -12.46
N LEU A 382 8.78 -8.35 -11.90
CA LEU A 382 8.85 -9.82 -12.04
C LEU A 382 8.72 -10.28 -13.50
N ALA A 383 7.88 -9.61 -14.29
CA ALA A 383 7.78 -9.87 -15.73
C ALA A 383 9.06 -9.44 -16.47
N ALA A 384 9.71 -8.36 -16.04
CA ALA A 384 11.02 -7.94 -16.57
C ALA A 384 12.12 -8.97 -16.24
N GLU A 385 12.16 -9.49 -15.02
CA GLU A 385 13.09 -10.57 -14.65
C GLU A 385 12.88 -11.81 -15.54
N TRP A 386 11.63 -12.18 -15.81
CA TRP A 386 11.33 -13.30 -16.71
C TRP A 386 11.78 -13.03 -18.16
N LEU A 387 11.52 -11.83 -18.70
CA LEU A 387 11.98 -11.46 -20.04
C LEU A 387 13.51 -11.40 -20.14
N SER A 388 14.19 -10.90 -19.10
CA SER A 388 15.65 -10.85 -19.01
C SER A 388 16.25 -12.26 -19.10
N GLU A 389 15.71 -13.23 -18.36
CA GLU A 389 16.14 -14.63 -18.47
C GLU A 389 15.94 -15.19 -19.88
N LEU A 390 14.81 -14.87 -20.52
CA LEU A 390 14.59 -15.28 -21.90
C LEU A 390 15.58 -14.63 -22.87
N LEU A 391 16.00 -13.38 -22.66
CA LEU A 391 16.95 -12.68 -23.52
C LEU A 391 18.38 -13.25 -23.44
N GLU A 392 18.72 -13.91 -22.33
CA GLU A 392 20.00 -14.58 -22.10
C GLU A 392 20.07 -15.97 -22.76
N GLN A 393 18.92 -16.59 -23.04
CA GLN A 393 18.87 -17.88 -23.72
C GLN A 393 19.39 -17.79 -25.16
N ARG A 394 20.11 -18.84 -25.59
CA ARG A 394 20.67 -18.86 -26.95
C ARG A 394 19.55 -18.96 -28.00
N GLY A 395 19.50 -18.00 -28.91
CA GLY A 395 18.60 -18.02 -30.07
C GLY A 395 17.21 -17.41 -29.83
N SER A 396 16.84 -17.08 -28.59
CA SER A 396 15.53 -16.50 -28.23
C SER A 396 15.48 -14.98 -28.41
N ARG A 397 16.60 -14.26 -28.27
CA ARG A 397 16.62 -12.78 -28.24
C ARG A 397 15.84 -12.14 -29.39
N ARG A 398 16.05 -12.57 -30.64
CA ARG A 398 15.35 -12.00 -31.80
C ARG A 398 13.84 -12.19 -31.72
N ALA A 399 13.39 -13.33 -31.18
CA ALA A 399 11.97 -13.59 -30.98
C ALA A 399 11.39 -12.72 -29.86
N VAL A 400 12.10 -12.59 -28.73
CA VAL A 400 11.67 -11.75 -27.60
C VAL A 400 11.61 -10.28 -28.01
N GLU A 401 12.67 -9.76 -28.65
CA GLU A 401 12.71 -8.39 -29.17
C GLU A 401 11.61 -8.17 -30.23
N GLY A 402 11.29 -9.15 -31.07
CA GLY A 402 10.18 -9.05 -32.03
C GLY A 402 8.78 -9.03 -31.41
N ILE A 403 8.63 -9.46 -30.15
CA ILE A 403 7.39 -9.30 -29.39
C ILE A 403 7.33 -7.90 -28.77
N ILE A 404 8.47 -7.38 -28.29
CA ILE A 404 8.58 -6.05 -27.67
C ILE A 404 8.43 -4.94 -28.72
N PHE A 405 9.25 -4.99 -29.77
CA PHE A 405 9.36 -4.00 -30.84
C PHE A 405 8.82 -4.61 -32.13
N ARG A 406 7.64 -4.15 -32.57
CA ARG A 406 6.98 -4.65 -33.77
C ARG A 406 7.15 -3.68 -34.91
N GLN A 407 7.42 -4.20 -36.11
CA GLN A 407 7.43 -3.39 -37.32
C GLN A 407 6.04 -3.39 -37.96
N ILE A 408 5.39 -2.23 -37.99
CA ILE A 408 4.04 -2.03 -38.54
C ILE A 408 4.14 -0.90 -39.57
N TYR A 409 3.76 -1.17 -40.82
CA TYR A 409 3.85 -0.22 -41.94
C TYR A 409 5.24 0.44 -42.11
N GLY A 410 6.32 -0.31 -41.84
CA GLY A 410 7.69 0.18 -41.95
C GLY A 410 8.16 1.04 -40.77
N GLN A 411 7.27 1.36 -39.83
CA GLN A 411 7.62 2.01 -38.56
C GLN A 411 7.78 0.96 -37.47
N GLU A 412 8.73 1.17 -36.59
CA GLU A 412 8.88 0.35 -35.40
C GLU A 412 8.02 0.92 -34.26
N ILE A 413 7.25 0.05 -33.62
CA ILE A 413 6.30 0.40 -32.57
C ILE A 413 6.57 -0.50 -31.35
N THR A 414 6.81 0.13 -30.20
CA THR A 414 6.84 -0.56 -28.91
C THR A 414 5.44 -1.06 -28.55
N THR A 415 5.31 -2.36 -28.27
CA THR A 415 4.00 -2.93 -27.97
C THR A 415 3.42 -2.37 -26.65
N PRO A 416 2.16 -1.90 -26.65
CA PRO A 416 1.56 -1.29 -25.46
C PRO A 416 1.52 -2.19 -24.21
N VAL A 417 1.47 -3.51 -24.40
CA VAL A 417 1.44 -4.50 -23.30
C VAL A 417 2.77 -4.57 -22.56
N LEU A 418 3.88 -4.49 -23.29
CA LEU A 418 5.22 -4.66 -22.74
C LEU A 418 5.89 -3.34 -22.41
N ARG A 419 5.36 -2.22 -22.92
CA ARG A 419 5.85 -0.88 -22.61
C ARG A 419 6.06 -0.63 -21.11
N PRO A 420 5.12 -0.98 -20.19
CA PRO A 420 5.32 -0.76 -18.76
C PRO A 420 6.40 -1.63 -18.12
N ILE A 421 6.83 -2.70 -18.79
CA ILE A 421 7.88 -3.60 -18.31
C ILE A 421 9.27 -3.05 -18.68
N LEU A 422 9.36 -2.27 -19.75
CA LEU A 422 10.64 -1.77 -20.28
C LEU A 422 11.46 -0.93 -19.30
N PRO A 423 10.89 -0.03 -18.46
CA PRO A 423 11.68 0.71 -17.48
C PRO A 423 12.48 -0.21 -16.54
N TRP A 424 11.92 -1.38 -16.21
CA TRP A 424 12.58 -2.39 -15.40
C TRP A 424 13.54 -3.25 -16.23
N LEU A 425 13.12 -3.68 -17.42
CA LEU A 425 13.94 -4.52 -18.29
C LEU A 425 15.22 -3.81 -18.73
N CYS A 426 15.19 -2.51 -18.96
CA CYS A 426 16.37 -1.70 -19.27
C CYS A 426 17.43 -1.71 -18.15
N LEU A 427 17.04 -1.94 -16.89
CA LEU A 427 17.97 -2.09 -15.77
C LEU A 427 18.63 -3.47 -15.74
N LEU A 428 18.05 -4.45 -16.44
CA LEU A 428 18.49 -5.84 -16.47
C LEU A 428 19.20 -6.20 -17.80
N ASP A 429 18.93 -5.47 -18.88
CA ASP A 429 19.51 -5.73 -20.21
C ASP A 429 20.01 -4.46 -20.91
N ASN A 430 21.33 -4.34 -21.06
CA ASN A 430 21.96 -3.16 -21.67
C ASN A 430 21.56 -2.94 -23.14
N ARG A 431 21.32 -3.99 -23.92
CA ARG A 431 20.97 -3.84 -25.34
C ARG A 431 19.55 -3.32 -25.51
N ILE A 432 18.60 -3.80 -24.70
CA ILE A 432 17.26 -3.22 -24.63
C ILE A 432 17.35 -1.77 -24.17
N CYS A 433 18.16 -1.49 -23.13
CA CYS A 433 18.37 -0.13 -22.63
C CYS A 433 18.86 0.84 -23.72
N GLU A 434 19.92 0.49 -24.45
CA GLU A 434 20.48 1.31 -25.52
C GLU A 434 19.47 1.53 -26.67
N ARG A 435 18.67 0.51 -27.00
CA ARG A 435 17.65 0.61 -28.03
C ARG A 435 16.51 1.54 -27.61
N VAL A 436 15.96 1.34 -26.41
CA VAL A 436 14.91 2.21 -25.86
C VAL A 436 15.39 3.65 -25.74
N ALA A 437 16.63 3.88 -25.31
CA ALA A 437 17.21 5.22 -25.22
C ALA A 437 17.38 5.93 -26.57
N ARG A 438 17.45 5.19 -27.68
CA ARG A 438 17.55 5.76 -29.02
C ARG A 438 16.20 5.98 -29.67
N GLU A 439 15.28 5.04 -29.47
CA GLU A 439 14.03 4.97 -30.22
C GLU A 439 12.86 5.55 -29.45
N GLU A 440 12.80 5.32 -28.14
CA GLU A 440 11.69 5.78 -27.30
C GLU A 440 12.08 6.16 -25.85
N PRO A 441 12.82 7.28 -25.68
CA PRO A 441 13.36 7.71 -24.39
C PRO A 441 12.30 8.06 -23.34
N SER A 442 11.07 8.37 -23.76
CA SER A 442 9.97 8.70 -22.85
C SER A 442 9.62 7.55 -21.90
N ILE A 443 9.93 6.30 -22.27
CA ILE A 443 9.68 5.11 -21.45
C ILE A 443 10.39 5.19 -20.10
N PHE A 444 11.58 5.80 -20.02
CA PHE A 444 12.30 5.95 -18.75
C PHE A 444 11.58 6.84 -17.73
N PHE A 445 10.50 7.51 -18.13
CA PHE A 445 9.63 8.32 -17.27
C PHE A 445 8.32 7.64 -16.88
N GLU A 446 8.11 6.39 -17.31
CA GLU A 446 6.86 5.66 -17.07
C GLU A 446 6.96 4.71 -15.87
N GLY A 447 8.15 4.55 -15.27
CA GLY A 447 8.37 3.68 -14.11
C GLY A 447 9.85 3.35 -13.89
N GLY A 448 10.11 2.26 -13.16
CA GLY A 448 11.46 1.74 -12.93
C GLY A 448 12.29 2.55 -11.94
N ASP A 449 13.61 2.44 -12.07
CA ASP A 449 14.60 3.15 -11.27
C ASP A 449 15.62 3.86 -12.17
N PRO A 450 15.24 4.97 -12.83
CA PRO A 450 16.08 5.61 -13.82
C PRO A 450 17.41 6.12 -13.24
N GLY A 451 17.49 6.39 -11.94
CA GLY A 451 18.73 6.77 -11.27
C GLY A 451 19.82 5.69 -11.31
N GLN A 452 19.45 4.43 -11.56
CA GLN A 452 20.38 3.30 -11.69
C GLN A 452 20.85 3.06 -13.13
N LEU A 453 20.36 3.84 -14.10
CA LEU A 453 20.81 3.74 -15.49
C LEU A 453 22.26 4.23 -15.64
N PRO A 454 23.02 3.69 -16.60
CA PRO A 454 24.35 4.20 -16.93
C PRO A 454 24.33 5.71 -17.20
N LEU A 455 25.34 6.43 -16.71
CA LEU A 455 25.43 7.89 -16.85
C LEU A 455 25.33 8.35 -18.33
N SER A 456 25.95 7.60 -19.25
CA SER A 456 25.87 7.87 -20.69
C SER A 456 24.44 7.85 -21.21
N ILE A 457 23.61 6.90 -20.76
CA ILE A 457 22.20 6.80 -21.12
C ILE A 457 21.42 7.95 -20.50
N ARG A 458 21.66 8.29 -19.23
CA ARG A 458 21.00 9.44 -18.59
C ARG A 458 21.34 10.77 -19.25
N HIS A 459 22.56 10.95 -19.76
CA HIS A 459 22.91 12.12 -20.56
C HIS A 459 22.09 12.23 -21.86
N ILE A 460 21.86 11.10 -22.55
CA ILE A 460 21.04 11.06 -23.77
C ILE A 460 19.61 11.45 -23.43
N ILE A 461 19.01 10.78 -22.44
CA ILE A 461 17.63 11.01 -22.01
C ILE A 461 17.41 12.48 -21.63
N LEU A 462 18.31 13.05 -20.82
CA LEU A 462 18.19 14.44 -20.37
C LEU A 462 18.28 15.43 -21.55
N ARG A 463 19.19 15.20 -22.50
CA ARG A 463 19.34 16.06 -23.67
C ARG A 463 18.10 16.04 -24.56
N GLU A 464 17.62 14.85 -24.89
CA GLU A 464 16.43 14.69 -25.74
C GLU A 464 15.17 15.25 -25.06
N MET A 465 15.10 15.16 -23.73
CA MET A 465 14.03 15.80 -22.97
C MET A 465 14.05 17.32 -23.13
N CYS A 466 15.21 17.95 -22.95
CA CYS A 466 15.34 19.39 -23.14
C CYS A 466 15.03 19.81 -24.58
N GLU A 467 15.40 19.00 -25.58
CA GLU A 467 15.07 19.25 -26.98
C GLU A 467 13.56 19.17 -27.23
N LYS A 468 12.88 18.13 -26.73
CA LYS A 468 11.42 18.00 -26.87
C LYS A 468 10.64 19.11 -26.17
N MET A 469 11.13 19.57 -25.01
CA MET A 469 10.57 20.70 -24.28
C MET A 469 10.72 22.00 -25.07
N ALA A 470 11.92 22.26 -25.62
CA ALA A 470 12.15 23.43 -26.48
C ALA A 470 11.22 23.45 -27.72
N ASP A 471 10.92 22.27 -28.26
CA ASP A 471 10.02 22.10 -29.41
C ASP A 471 8.52 22.14 -29.04
N ASN A 472 8.16 22.37 -27.76
CA ASN A 472 6.78 22.31 -27.23
C ASN A 472 6.05 20.99 -27.56
N SER A 473 6.81 19.91 -27.77
CA SER A 473 6.29 18.59 -28.16
C SER A 473 6.07 17.66 -26.96
N THR A 474 6.30 18.17 -25.75
CA THR A 474 6.29 17.41 -24.50
C THR A 474 4.88 17.02 -24.04
N GLY A 475 4.74 15.77 -23.60
CA GLY A 475 3.58 15.34 -22.81
C GLY A 475 3.74 15.70 -21.33
N ARG A 476 2.65 16.07 -20.65
CA ARG A 476 2.61 16.47 -19.22
C ARG A 476 3.26 15.45 -18.26
N ASN A 477 3.35 14.18 -18.64
CA ASN A 477 3.87 13.10 -17.78
C ASN A 477 5.40 13.13 -17.58
N MET A 478 6.17 13.77 -18.48
CA MET A 478 7.65 13.77 -18.41
C MET A 478 8.21 14.65 -17.28
N CYS A 479 7.40 15.59 -16.75
CA CYS A 479 7.80 16.56 -15.72
C CYS A 479 7.23 16.25 -14.33
N ASP A 480 6.76 15.01 -14.11
CA ASP A 480 6.26 14.58 -12.81
C ASP A 480 7.36 14.68 -11.74
N ARG A 481 6.97 15.15 -10.54
CA ARG A 481 7.89 15.37 -9.42
C ARG A 481 8.62 14.09 -9.04
N SER A 482 7.88 12.98 -8.91
CA SER A 482 8.42 11.70 -8.45
C SER A 482 9.46 11.15 -9.43
N MET A 483 9.22 11.32 -10.72
CA MET A 483 10.14 10.91 -11.78
C MET A 483 11.43 11.72 -11.77
N VAL A 484 11.32 13.06 -11.72
CA VAL A 484 12.49 13.94 -11.68
C VAL A 484 13.35 13.64 -10.45
N GLN A 485 12.72 13.40 -9.31
CA GLN A 485 13.40 13.06 -8.07
C GLN A 485 14.15 11.72 -8.14
N ARG A 486 13.61 10.71 -8.83
CA ARG A 486 14.31 9.43 -9.06
C ARG A 486 15.47 9.57 -10.03
N PHE A 487 15.32 10.40 -11.07
CA PHE A 487 16.29 10.56 -12.15
C PHE A 487 17.48 11.46 -11.77
N ALA A 488 17.20 12.56 -11.06
CA ALA A 488 18.20 13.57 -10.72
C ALA A 488 19.19 13.04 -9.68
N LYS A 489 20.44 12.83 -10.11
CA LYS A 489 21.55 12.35 -9.28
C LYS A 489 22.74 13.30 -9.39
N PRO A 490 23.63 13.35 -8.37
CA PRO A 490 24.76 14.29 -8.34
C PRO A 490 25.71 14.22 -9.54
N ASP A 491 25.82 13.07 -10.18
CA ASP A 491 26.66 12.84 -11.36
C ASP A 491 26.14 13.50 -12.65
N LEU A 492 24.91 14.04 -12.65
CA LEU A 492 24.38 14.85 -13.76
C LEU A 492 24.80 16.32 -13.71
N ARG A 493 25.57 16.74 -12.69
CA ARG A 493 25.96 18.13 -12.44
C ARG A 493 26.46 18.86 -13.70
N ASP A 494 27.46 18.31 -14.37
CA ASP A 494 28.12 18.97 -15.49
C ASP A 494 27.18 19.10 -16.68
N GLN A 495 26.37 18.07 -16.93
CA GLN A 495 25.38 18.06 -18.01
C GLN A 495 24.27 19.08 -17.75
N ILE A 496 23.78 19.19 -16.51
CA ILE A 496 22.76 20.18 -16.12
C ILE A 496 23.32 21.60 -16.29
N SER A 497 24.55 21.86 -15.84
CA SER A 497 25.20 23.17 -16.04
C SER A 497 25.28 23.52 -17.53
N ALA A 498 25.74 22.60 -18.37
CA ALA A 498 25.83 22.83 -19.81
C ALA A 498 24.45 23.12 -20.45
N LEU A 499 23.40 22.44 -20.01
CA LEU A 499 22.04 22.64 -20.52
C LEU A 499 21.43 23.97 -20.05
N ILE A 500 21.66 24.39 -18.80
CA ILE A 500 21.23 25.71 -18.31
C ILE A 500 21.87 26.82 -19.15
N HIS A 501 23.16 26.68 -19.48
CA HIS A 501 23.83 27.64 -20.36
C HIS A 501 23.29 27.60 -21.80
N LYS A 502 22.97 26.40 -22.33
CA LYS A 502 22.42 26.23 -23.69
C LYS A 502 21.04 26.86 -23.85
N TYR A 503 20.15 26.67 -22.87
CA TYR A 503 18.76 27.11 -22.91
C TYR A 503 18.51 28.40 -22.11
N LYS A 504 19.55 29.23 -21.96
CA LYS A 504 19.43 30.51 -21.27
C LYS A 504 18.37 31.38 -21.95
N GLY A 505 17.37 31.81 -21.20
CA GLY A 505 16.24 32.61 -21.68
C GLY A 505 14.97 31.81 -21.98
N ASP A 506 15.00 30.48 -21.84
CA ASP A 506 13.80 29.65 -21.76
C ASP A 506 13.48 29.39 -20.29
N ASP A 507 12.47 30.08 -19.76
CA ASP A 507 12.11 30.04 -18.34
C ASP A 507 11.60 28.66 -17.92
N GLU A 508 10.87 27.96 -18.79
CA GLU A 508 10.33 26.63 -18.48
C GLU A 508 11.44 25.59 -18.38
N LEU A 509 12.38 25.59 -19.33
CA LEU A 509 13.55 24.71 -19.29
C LEU A 509 14.48 25.05 -18.14
N THR A 510 14.67 26.33 -17.86
CA THR A 510 15.48 26.78 -16.73
C THR A 510 14.86 26.30 -15.42
N ALA A 511 13.56 26.52 -15.22
CA ALA A 511 12.84 26.05 -14.03
C ALA A 511 12.92 24.53 -13.89
N PHE A 512 12.78 23.78 -14.99
CA PHE A 512 12.90 22.33 -15.00
C PHE A 512 14.30 21.87 -14.56
N LEU A 513 15.37 22.45 -15.13
CA LEU A 513 16.75 22.08 -14.79
C LEU A 513 17.10 22.45 -13.35
N VAL A 514 16.66 23.62 -12.86
CA VAL A 514 16.83 24.00 -11.46
C VAL A 514 16.02 23.07 -10.53
N ARG A 515 14.85 22.59 -10.97
CA ARG A 515 14.07 21.58 -10.23
C ARG A 515 14.84 20.26 -10.10
N MET A 516 15.61 19.87 -11.11
CA MET A 516 16.50 18.71 -10.99
C MET A 516 17.60 18.93 -9.95
N ILE A 517 18.17 20.14 -9.90
CA ILE A 517 19.18 20.50 -8.88
C ILE A 517 18.58 20.36 -7.48
N TRP A 518 17.38 20.92 -7.27
CA TRP A 518 16.65 20.83 -6.02
C TRP A 518 16.37 19.38 -5.63
N LEU A 519 15.64 18.63 -6.47
CA LEU A 519 15.16 17.29 -6.14
C LEU A 519 16.28 16.26 -6.05
N GLY A 520 17.36 16.44 -6.83
CA GLY A 520 18.55 15.58 -6.80
C GLY A 520 19.61 16.00 -5.77
N LYS A 521 19.39 17.08 -5.02
CA LYS A 521 20.36 17.71 -4.10
C LYS A 521 21.75 17.87 -4.73
N ILE A 522 21.78 18.39 -5.97
CA ILE A 522 23.01 18.45 -6.77
C ILE A 522 23.86 19.64 -6.33
N THR A 523 24.87 19.36 -5.52
CA THR A 523 25.78 20.38 -4.99
C THR A 523 26.71 20.95 -6.05
N GLY A 524 27.17 22.20 -5.86
CA GLY A 524 28.17 22.85 -6.72
C GLY A 524 27.59 23.56 -7.95
N LEU A 525 26.27 23.78 -7.98
CA LEU A 525 25.58 24.63 -8.95
C LEU A 525 24.86 25.82 -8.28
N SER A 526 25.05 26.02 -6.98
CA SER A 526 24.34 27.05 -6.20
C SER A 526 24.59 28.47 -6.71
N ASP A 527 25.78 28.77 -7.23
CA ASP A 527 26.08 30.08 -7.84
C ASP A 527 25.24 30.32 -9.11
N ILE A 528 25.08 29.29 -9.96
CA ILE A 528 24.24 29.37 -11.17
C ILE A 528 22.76 29.56 -10.76
N VAL A 529 22.30 28.83 -9.74
CA VAL A 529 20.93 28.95 -9.24
C VAL A 529 20.70 30.33 -8.62
N LEU A 530 21.66 30.87 -7.89
CA LEU A 530 21.59 32.22 -7.35
C LEU A 530 21.49 33.26 -8.48
N ASP A 531 22.33 33.15 -9.51
CA ASP A 531 22.30 34.05 -10.67
C ASP A 531 20.93 34.05 -11.36
N ILE A 532 20.25 32.90 -11.42
CA ILE A 532 18.88 32.78 -11.94
C ILE A 532 17.89 33.48 -11.00
N ALA A 533 17.93 33.19 -9.71
CA ALA A 533 17.02 33.77 -8.71
C ALA A 533 17.12 35.30 -8.57
N LEU A 534 18.27 35.88 -8.93
CA LEU A 534 18.53 37.33 -8.89
C LEU A 534 18.19 38.05 -10.21
N GLN A 535 17.63 37.36 -11.21
CA GLN A 535 17.22 38.01 -12.45
C GLN A 535 15.97 38.87 -12.20
N PRO A 536 15.97 40.16 -12.59
CA PRO A 536 14.82 41.05 -12.35
C PRO A 536 13.51 40.58 -13.00
N GLU A 537 13.61 39.84 -14.11
CA GLU A 537 12.48 39.32 -14.88
C GLU A 537 12.29 37.80 -14.68
N CYS A 538 12.83 37.24 -13.59
CA CYS A 538 12.67 35.81 -13.29
C CYS A 538 11.20 35.44 -13.15
N GLU A 539 10.74 34.47 -13.93
CA GLU A 539 9.41 33.90 -13.81
C GLU A 539 9.19 33.31 -12.39
N HIS A 540 7.96 33.42 -11.88
CA HIS A 540 7.64 33.13 -10.49
C HIS A 540 7.94 31.67 -10.09
N TYR A 541 7.57 30.70 -10.93
CA TYR A 541 7.88 29.30 -10.68
C TYR A 541 9.39 29.02 -10.70
N ALA A 542 10.13 29.60 -11.66
CA ALA A 542 11.60 29.53 -11.69
C ALA A 542 12.24 30.10 -10.41
N PHE A 543 11.70 31.20 -9.89
CA PHE A 543 12.15 31.79 -8.61
C PHE A 543 11.92 30.84 -7.43
N ILE A 544 10.70 30.31 -7.28
CA ILE A 544 10.34 29.40 -6.18
C ILE A 544 11.20 28.13 -6.22
N VAL A 545 11.42 27.56 -7.41
CA VAL A 545 12.26 26.37 -7.57
C VAL A 545 13.73 26.68 -7.28
N SER A 546 14.23 27.86 -7.65
CA SER A 546 15.60 28.31 -7.32
C SER A 546 15.79 28.49 -5.82
N LEU A 547 14.82 29.10 -5.14
CA LEU A 547 14.84 29.22 -3.68
C LEU A 547 14.91 27.85 -3.00
N ARG A 548 14.07 26.91 -3.44
CA ARG A 548 14.06 25.54 -2.90
C ARG A 548 15.36 24.78 -3.19
N ALA A 549 15.96 24.96 -4.37
CA ALA A 549 17.28 24.42 -4.69
C ALA A 549 18.37 25.00 -3.77
N LEU A 550 18.35 26.31 -3.50
CA LEU A 550 19.32 26.97 -2.62
C LEU A 550 19.15 26.55 -1.15
N LYS A 551 17.94 26.26 -0.69
CA LYS A 551 17.73 25.71 0.66
C LYS A 551 18.41 24.36 0.85
N GLU A 552 18.44 23.54 -0.19
CA GLU A 552 19.06 22.20 -0.14
C GLU A 552 20.56 22.20 -0.44
N THR A 553 21.05 23.12 -1.28
CA THR A 553 22.41 23.05 -1.85
C THR A 553 23.24 24.32 -1.68
N GLY A 554 22.61 25.43 -1.30
CA GLY A 554 23.24 26.73 -1.15
C GLY A 554 23.71 27.02 0.26
N THR A 555 24.27 28.22 0.44
CA THR A 555 24.71 28.74 1.73
C THR A 555 23.67 29.69 2.34
N PRO A 556 23.66 29.87 3.68
CA PRO A 556 22.80 30.85 4.34
C PRO A 556 22.96 32.28 3.77
N GLU A 557 24.18 32.64 3.34
CA GLU A 557 24.48 33.92 2.72
C GLU A 557 23.79 34.07 1.36
N GLN A 558 23.80 33.05 0.51
CA GLN A 558 23.11 33.05 -0.78
C GLN A 558 21.59 33.17 -0.59
N LEU A 559 21.01 32.46 0.39
CA LEU A 559 19.59 32.56 0.72
C LEU A 559 19.20 33.97 1.21
N MET A 560 20.06 34.60 2.02
CA MET A 560 19.85 35.97 2.44
C MET A 560 19.93 36.96 1.26
N GLN A 561 20.80 36.73 0.28
CA GLN A 561 20.84 37.56 -0.93
C GLN A 561 19.53 37.49 -1.72
N VAL A 562 18.96 36.29 -1.90
CA VAL A 562 17.66 36.10 -2.55
C VAL A 562 16.55 36.84 -1.80
N ARG A 563 16.52 36.73 -0.47
CA ARG A 563 15.56 37.45 0.40
C ARG A 563 15.64 38.98 0.22
N LEU A 564 16.84 39.54 0.29
CA LEU A 564 17.05 40.97 0.14
C LEU A 564 16.71 41.45 -1.27
N HIS A 565 17.00 40.64 -2.29
CA HIS A 565 16.61 40.91 -3.66
C HIS A 565 15.09 40.95 -3.80
N TYR A 566 14.39 39.92 -3.33
CA TYR A 566 12.93 39.84 -3.41
C TYR A 566 12.25 41.03 -2.73
N LEU A 567 12.73 41.42 -1.53
CA LEU A 567 12.23 42.59 -0.80
C LEU A 567 12.48 43.92 -1.53
N LYS A 568 13.62 44.03 -2.23
CA LYS A 568 14.02 45.26 -2.93
C LYS A 568 13.21 45.50 -4.21
N TYR A 569 12.95 44.45 -4.99
CA TYR A 569 12.35 44.56 -6.32
C TYR A 569 10.83 44.41 -6.35
N ASN A 570 10.22 43.99 -5.24
CA ASN A 570 8.77 43.91 -5.12
C ASN A 570 8.24 44.96 -4.14
N ASP A 571 7.30 45.78 -4.60
CA ASP A 571 6.60 46.78 -3.77
C ASP A 571 5.51 46.13 -2.92
N ILE A 572 4.86 45.09 -3.44
CA ILE A 572 3.88 44.25 -2.74
C ILE A 572 4.42 42.82 -2.75
N LEU A 573 4.51 42.21 -1.57
CA LEU A 573 5.04 40.85 -1.43
C LEU A 573 3.92 39.82 -1.45
N ASP A 574 4.07 38.81 -2.31
CA ASP A 574 3.23 37.62 -2.29
C ASP A 574 3.40 36.81 -0.99
N ARG A 575 2.29 36.43 -0.36
CA ARG A 575 2.25 35.80 0.97
C ARG A 575 2.82 34.38 0.94
N ASP A 576 2.54 33.62 -0.11
CA ASP A 576 3.03 32.25 -0.26
C ASP A 576 4.54 32.22 -0.54
N THR A 577 5.03 33.17 -1.35
CA THR A 577 6.47 33.34 -1.58
C THR A 577 7.20 33.73 -0.30
N VAL A 578 6.62 34.62 0.51
CA VAL A 578 7.18 34.96 1.83
C VAL A 578 7.20 33.74 2.74
N TYR A 579 6.12 32.95 2.78
CA TYR A 579 6.10 31.68 3.52
C TYR A 579 7.24 30.77 3.07
N GLU A 580 7.40 30.56 1.77
CA GLU A 580 8.50 29.78 1.20
C GLU A 580 9.86 30.37 1.57
N LEU A 581 10.05 31.69 1.67
CA LEU A 581 11.31 32.30 2.09
C LEU A 581 11.64 32.10 3.58
N ILE A 582 10.67 31.74 4.41
CA ILE A 582 10.83 31.59 5.87
C ILE A 582 10.80 30.11 6.31
N ASN A 583 10.07 29.27 5.58
CA ASN A 583 9.77 27.91 5.99
C ASN A 583 11.06 27.09 6.25
N ASN A 584 11.10 26.39 7.39
CA ASN A 584 12.18 25.51 7.86
C ASN A 584 13.55 26.16 8.14
N GLU A 585 13.63 27.46 8.47
CA GLU A 585 14.89 28.11 8.86
C GLU A 585 14.95 28.63 10.29
N CYS A 586 16.16 28.60 10.88
CA CYS A 586 16.43 29.22 12.16
C CYS A 586 16.47 30.75 12.05
N LEU A 587 15.71 31.43 12.91
CA LEU A 587 15.62 32.89 12.94
C LEU A 587 16.93 33.52 13.41
N THR A 588 17.69 34.10 12.48
CA THR A 588 18.84 34.96 12.78
C THR A 588 18.40 36.41 13.01
N LYS A 589 19.26 37.22 13.63
CA LYS A 589 18.99 38.67 13.82
C LYS A 589 18.72 39.40 12.49
N LEU A 590 19.45 39.03 11.44
CA LEU A 590 19.28 39.61 10.11
C LEU A 590 17.93 39.19 9.49
N MET A 591 17.51 37.95 9.72
CA MET A 591 16.20 37.44 9.28
C MET A 591 15.04 38.15 9.97
N TRP A 592 15.16 38.46 11.26
CA TRP A 592 14.17 39.26 11.98
C TRP A 592 13.98 40.66 11.39
N GLN A 593 15.08 41.32 11.02
CA GLN A 593 15.00 42.64 10.41
C GLN A 593 14.34 42.58 9.03
N TRP A 594 14.72 41.60 8.21
CA TRP A 594 14.09 41.36 6.93
C TRP A 594 12.58 41.06 7.07
N LEU A 595 12.17 40.24 8.04
CA LEU A 595 10.75 39.95 8.32
C LEU A 595 9.95 41.19 8.67
N LEU A 596 10.49 42.08 9.50
CA LEU A 596 9.84 43.34 9.85
C LEU A 596 9.65 44.24 8.62
N ASP A 597 10.65 44.30 7.74
CA ASP A 597 10.54 45.05 6.49
C ASP A 597 9.52 44.42 5.53
N CYS A 598 9.42 43.08 5.50
CA CYS A 598 8.39 42.38 4.73
C CYS A 598 6.98 42.69 5.22
N LEU A 599 6.73 42.77 6.53
CA LEU A 599 5.41 43.07 7.08
C LEU A 599 4.85 44.42 6.60
N MET A 600 5.72 45.36 6.23
CA MET A 600 5.32 46.66 5.68
C MET A 600 4.83 46.57 4.23
N LYS A 601 5.15 45.48 3.52
CA LYS A 601 4.84 45.26 2.09
C LYS A 601 3.92 44.06 1.83
N ILE A 602 3.60 43.27 2.85
CA ILE A 602 2.70 42.12 2.75
C ILE A 602 1.24 42.60 2.84
N PRO A 603 0.35 42.22 1.91
CA PRO A 603 -1.06 42.52 2.02
C PRO A 603 -1.70 41.74 3.19
N PRO A 604 -2.78 42.28 3.79
CA PRO A 604 -3.54 41.56 4.81
C PRO A 604 -4.09 40.25 4.23
N LYS A 605 -4.23 39.23 5.07
CA LYS A 605 -4.82 37.95 4.67
C LYS A 605 -6.26 38.18 4.16
N GLU A 606 -6.55 37.70 2.96
CA GLU A 606 -7.91 37.71 2.42
C GLU A 606 -8.77 36.66 3.13
N GLN A 607 -10.00 37.06 3.46
CA GLN A 607 -10.95 36.17 4.10
C GLN A 607 -11.33 35.04 3.13
N TYR A 608 -11.18 33.79 3.56
CA TYR A 608 -11.43 32.56 2.77
C TYR A 608 -10.40 32.21 1.68
N SER A 609 -9.27 32.93 1.59
CA SER A 609 -8.16 32.51 0.72
C SER A 609 -7.28 31.47 1.42
N PRO A 610 -6.93 30.34 0.77
CA PRO A 610 -5.92 29.43 1.29
C PRO A 610 -4.55 30.10 1.16
N ASP A 611 -3.93 30.44 2.30
CA ASP A 611 -2.53 30.86 2.37
C ASP A 611 -1.77 30.02 3.41
N ALA A 612 -0.48 29.78 3.17
CA ALA A 612 0.36 29.02 4.10
C ALA A 612 0.95 29.90 5.22
N LEU A 613 0.92 31.23 5.05
CA LEU A 613 1.44 32.20 6.00
C LEU A 613 0.44 32.49 7.13
N THR A 614 0.49 31.70 8.19
CA THR A 614 -0.29 31.93 9.42
C THR A 614 0.47 32.82 10.41
N TYR A 615 -0.25 33.79 11.01
CA TYR A 615 0.28 34.71 12.01
C TYR A 615 0.65 34.04 13.34
#